data_AF-A0A947G980-F1
#
_entry.id   AF-A0A947G980-F1
#
_cell.length_a   1.000
_cell.length_b   1.000
_cell.length_c   1.000
_cell.angle_alpha   90.00
_cell.angle_beta   90.00
_cell.angle_gamma   90.00
#
_symmetry.space_group_name_H-M   'P 1'
#
loop_
_entity.id
_entity.type
_entity.pdbx_description
1 polymer ?
#
loop_
_entity_poly.entity_id
_entity_poly.type
_entity_poly.pdbx_seq_one_letter_code
_entity_poly.pdbx_strand_id
1 'polypeptide(L)'
;MTSPSPIRLRLALPLIAALVMPSPILVAEEGEQDVQRWAMDVWNAARRGDAASVEARMSRLPAPALDSEAADRFRSSVDAMKVNRERAAASQREARAEAIDEMRTERDADNLAAALRKAVTAQTLSDDLDSAFGEPEIMELVKWAKAQLPQADRDRLWLDSQEIMYLLRTFYEDTSRQDQFQYFDDQLEQVNRRVGLLARYAPRKLHEMRNERATRLGEEPYGDFNPATSIDWRERLEGVDHHMLKAALQTAAAEHVETKGWRDLMSGGLASLKIFATTTPLSEAFPTLADANRVNRWTNALDGEVAALGQMPDRELDRWAFSSQLDRLVRLNRETLDVPIEVILREYGDGAMHELDTYSEIIWPEKLRRFQQATAGNFVGIGILIRHNDKREIMVVNPLEGTPAYFQGVKLNDLIMT
;
A
#
# COMPACT_ATOMS: atom_id res chain seq x y z
N MET A 1 -40.16 -1.03 -26.37
CA MET A 1 -38.73 -1.38 -26.23
C MET A 1 -38.47 -1.59 -24.76
N THR A 2 -37.97 -2.77 -24.43
CA THR A 2 -37.87 -3.37 -23.10
C THR A 2 -36.86 -2.63 -22.22
N SER A 3 -37.30 -2.23 -21.03
CA SER A 3 -36.42 -1.79 -19.93
C SER A 3 -35.81 -3.02 -19.25
N PRO A 4 -34.49 -3.09 -19.00
CA PRO A 4 -33.91 -4.12 -18.16
C PRO A 4 -34.21 -3.79 -16.69
N SER A 5 -34.82 -4.73 -15.97
CA SER A 5 -35.03 -4.69 -14.52
C SER A 5 -33.99 -5.58 -13.83
N PRO A 6 -33.67 -5.33 -12.54
CA PRO A 6 -32.40 -5.73 -11.93
C PRO A 6 -32.32 -7.22 -11.60
N ILE A 7 -31.11 -7.77 -11.73
CA ILE A 7 -30.76 -9.12 -11.28
C ILE A 7 -30.79 -9.14 -9.75
N ARG A 8 -31.78 -9.81 -9.17
CA ARG A 8 -31.81 -10.16 -7.74
C ARG A 8 -31.29 -11.59 -7.59
N LEU A 9 -30.08 -11.75 -7.04
CA LEU A 9 -29.62 -13.03 -6.50
C LEU A 9 -30.55 -13.42 -5.35
N ARG A 10 -31.31 -14.50 -5.51
CA ARG A 10 -31.99 -15.17 -4.40
C ARG A 10 -31.19 -16.43 -4.06
N LEU A 11 -30.45 -16.38 -2.95
CA LEU A 11 -30.10 -17.59 -2.21
C LEU A 11 -31.43 -18.23 -1.77
N ALA A 12 -31.78 -19.37 -2.35
CA ALA A 12 -32.91 -20.17 -1.90
C ALA A 12 -32.40 -21.22 -0.93
N LEU A 13 -32.54 -20.94 0.37
CA LEU A 13 -32.73 -21.97 1.39
C LEU A 13 -34.04 -22.72 1.05
N PRO A 14 -34.07 -24.06 0.97
CA PRO A 14 -35.32 -24.77 1.14
C PRO A 14 -35.50 -25.06 2.64
N LEU A 15 -36.46 -24.35 3.22
CA LEU A 15 -37.06 -24.67 4.51
C LEU A 15 -38.18 -25.71 4.31
N ILE A 16 -38.28 -26.59 5.29
CA ILE A 16 -39.16 -27.74 5.49
C ILE A 16 -40.67 -27.38 5.56
N ALA A 17 -41.52 -28.38 5.28
CA ALA A 17 -42.98 -28.55 5.56
C ALA A 17 -43.91 -28.37 4.33
N ALA A 18 -44.90 -29.22 4.01
CA ALA A 18 -45.51 -30.40 4.64
C ALA A 18 -46.38 -31.19 3.63
N LEU A 19 -46.55 -32.50 3.83
CA LEU A 19 -47.84 -33.18 3.65
C LEU A 19 -47.92 -34.41 4.58
N VAL A 20 -48.92 -34.42 5.45
CA VAL A 20 -49.19 -35.46 6.47
C VAL A 20 -50.21 -36.46 5.95
N MET A 21 -49.91 -37.76 6.05
CA MET A 21 -50.84 -38.88 6.33
C MET A 21 -50.03 -40.06 6.92
N PRO A 22 -50.64 -40.98 7.72
CA PRO A 22 -50.02 -41.50 8.95
C PRO A 22 -49.23 -42.82 8.80
N SER A 23 -48.06 -42.85 9.45
CA SER A 23 -47.26 -44.01 9.96
C SER A 23 -46.73 -45.05 8.94
N PRO A 24 -45.45 -45.49 9.07
CA PRO A 24 -44.78 -45.83 10.32
C PRO A 24 -43.71 -44.80 10.71
N ILE A 25 -44.01 -43.97 11.72
CA ILE A 25 -43.08 -42.98 12.27
C ILE A 25 -42.44 -43.62 13.49
N LEU A 26 -41.22 -44.10 13.32
CA LEU A 26 -40.24 -44.34 14.40
C LEU A 26 -38.84 -44.58 13.80
N VAL A 27 -38.74 -45.06 12.55
CA VAL A 27 -37.44 -45.30 11.88
C VAL A 27 -36.95 -44.07 11.07
N ALA A 28 -37.86 -43.21 10.60
CA ALA A 28 -37.50 -42.04 9.80
C ALA A 28 -36.87 -40.90 10.61
N GLU A 29 -37.23 -40.74 11.90
CA GLU A 29 -36.71 -39.67 12.76
C GLU A 29 -35.26 -39.88 13.19
N GLU A 30 -34.85 -41.12 13.46
CA GLU A 30 -33.45 -41.43 13.84
C GLU A 30 -32.49 -41.19 12.65
N GLY A 31 -32.89 -41.59 11.44
CA GLY A 31 -32.08 -41.40 10.24
C GLY A 31 -31.87 -39.94 9.86
N GLU A 32 -32.89 -39.09 10.04
CA GLU A 32 -32.80 -37.66 9.80
C GLU A 32 -31.92 -36.94 10.84
N GLN A 33 -32.01 -37.36 12.12
CA GLN A 33 -31.14 -36.84 13.18
C GLN A 33 -29.67 -37.18 12.97
N ASP A 34 -29.36 -38.37 12.46
CA ASP A 34 -27.98 -38.79 12.15
C ASP A 34 -27.36 -37.96 11.03
N VAL A 35 -28.12 -37.65 9.97
CA VAL A 35 -27.68 -36.78 8.87
C VAL A 35 -27.43 -35.36 9.36
N GLN A 36 -28.34 -34.81 10.18
CA GLN A 36 -28.18 -33.48 10.76
C GLN A 36 -26.95 -33.39 11.66
N ARG A 37 -26.70 -34.42 12.48
CA ARG A 37 -25.52 -34.49 13.34
C ARG A 37 -24.22 -34.54 12.54
N TRP A 38 -24.18 -35.40 11.51
CA TRP A 38 -23.03 -35.47 10.59
C TRP A 38 -22.76 -34.13 9.90
N ALA A 39 -23.80 -33.45 9.38
CA ALA A 39 -23.65 -32.16 8.72
C ALA A 39 -23.12 -31.08 9.68
N MET A 40 -23.63 -31.06 10.92
CA MET A 40 -23.15 -30.16 11.97
C MET A 40 -21.69 -30.44 12.34
N ASP A 41 -21.27 -31.70 12.39
CA ASP A 41 -19.89 -32.08 12.67
C ASP A 41 -18.93 -31.68 11.54
N VAL A 42 -19.35 -31.83 10.28
CA VAL A 42 -18.60 -31.32 9.11
C VAL A 42 -18.45 -29.80 9.20
N TRP A 43 -19.55 -29.09 9.47
CA TRP A 43 -19.54 -27.63 9.62
C TRP A 43 -18.63 -27.17 10.77
N ASN A 44 -18.72 -27.83 11.93
CA ASN A 44 -17.91 -27.50 13.09
C ASN A 44 -16.42 -27.78 12.85
N ALA A 45 -16.07 -28.83 12.09
CA ALA A 45 -14.70 -29.07 11.66
C ALA A 45 -14.20 -27.97 10.72
N ALA A 46 -15.01 -27.58 9.72
CA ALA A 46 -14.68 -26.51 8.79
C ALA A 46 -14.49 -25.16 9.51
N ARG A 47 -15.37 -24.82 10.47
CA ARG A 47 -15.28 -23.61 11.29
C ARG A 47 -13.99 -23.54 12.12
N ARG A 48 -13.43 -24.69 12.49
CA ARG A 48 -12.14 -24.79 13.21
C ARG A 48 -10.93 -24.86 12.28
N GLY A 49 -11.11 -24.83 10.96
CA GLY A 49 -10.02 -24.99 9.99
C GLY A 49 -9.46 -26.41 9.91
N ASP A 50 -10.13 -27.43 10.47
CA ASP A 50 -9.64 -28.81 10.48
C ASP A 50 -10.01 -29.52 9.17
N ALA A 51 -9.23 -29.24 8.13
CA ALA A 51 -9.45 -29.76 6.78
C ALA A 51 -9.45 -31.30 6.71
N ALA A 52 -8.57 -31.95 7.48
CA ALA A 52 -8.48 -33.41 7.53
C ALA A 52 -9.76 -34.03 8.12
N SER A 53 -10.29 -33.44 9.19
CA SER A 53 -11.58 -33.84 9.77
C SER A 53 -12.76 -33.65 8.82
N VAL A 54 -12.76 -32.56 8.05
CA VAL A 54 -13.80 -32.29 7.04
C VAL A 54 -13.76 -33.38 5.98
N GLU A 55 -12.59 -33.66 5.41
CA GLU A 55 -12.43 -34.65 4.34
C GLU A 55 -12.77 -36.07 4.80
N ALA A 56 -12.33 -36.46 6.00
CA ALA A 56 -12.63 -37.76 6.59
C ALA A 56 -14.15 -37.96 6.78
N ARG A 57 -14.87 -36.91 7.19
CA ARG A 57 -16.33 -36.95 7.38
C ARG A 57 -17.09 -36.92 6.07
N MET A 58 -16.66 -36.12 5.09
CA MET A 58 -17.26 -36.11 3.76
C MET A 58 -17.10 -37.46 3.04
N SER A 59 -16.04 -38.20 3.35
CA SER A 59 -15.80 -39.54 2.79
C SER A 59 -16.63 -40.65 3.46
N ARG A 60 -17.37 -40.34 4.54
CA ARG A 60 -18.18 -41.30 5.31
C ARG A 60 -19.58 -40.75 5.55
N LEU A 61 -20.46 -40.97 4.58
CA LEU A 61 -21.88 -40.66 4.72
C LEU A 61 -22.53 -41.56 5.78
N PRO A 62 -23.48 -41.03 6.59
CA PRO A 62 -24.22 -41.82 7.56
C PRO A 62 -25.09 -42.87 6.86
N ALA A 63 -25.22 -44.06 7.46
CA ALA A 63 -25.93 -45.21 6.88
C ALA A 63 -27.35 -44.90 6.34
N PRO A 64 -28.18 -44.10 7.03
CA PRO A 64 -29.53 -43.75 6.56
C PRO A 64 -29.55 -42.95 5.26
N ALA A 65 -28.45 -42.30 4.88
CA ALA A 65 -28.36 -41.48 3.67
C ALA A 65 -27.88 -42.27 2.44
N LEU A 66 -27.31 -43.47 2.63
CA LEU A 66 -26.48 -44.14 1.62
C LEU A 66 -27.21 -44.45 0.29
N ASP A 67 -28.51 -44.73 0.34
CA ASP A 67 -29.30 -45.24 -0.80
C ASP A 67 -30.21 -44.16 -1.43
N SER A 68 -29.87 -42.88 -1.25
CA SER A 68 -30.64 -41.75 -1.79
C SER A 68 -29.97 -41.11 -3.00
N GLU A 69 -30.76 -40.58 -3.95
CA GLU A 69 -30.26 -39.78 -5.07
C GLU A 69 -29.45 -38.56 -4.58
N ALA A 70 -29.82 -38.02 -3.42
CA ALA A 70 -29.09 -36.93 -2.76
C ALA A 70 -27.67 -37.35 -2.34
N ALA A 71 -27.49 -38.57 -1.84
CA ALA A 71 -26.17 -39.11 -1.51
C ALA A 71 -25.31 -39.36 -2.75
N ASP A 72 -25.90 -39.80 -3.86
CA ASP A 72 -25.17 -39.97 -5.12
C ASP A 72 -24.69 -38.63 -5.69
N ARG A 73 -25.53 -37.59 -5.65
CA ARG A 73 -25.14 -36.22 -6.01
C ARG A 73 -24.06 -35.67 -5.08
N PHE A 74 -24.15 -35.96 -3.78
CA PHE A 74 -23.15 -35.54 -2.81
C PHE A 74 -21.80 -36.22 -3.07
N ARG A 75 -21.77 -37.55 -3.25
CA ARG A 75 -20.54 -38.30 -3.60
C ARG A 75 -19.89 -37.73 -4.86
N SER A 76 -20.69 -37.52 -5.91
CA SER A 76 -20.23 -36.91 -7.16
C SER A 76 -19.65 -35.51 -6.97
N SER A 77 -20.23 -34.71 -6.07
CA SER A 77 -19.73 -33.37 -5.72
C SER A 77 -18.41 -33.43 -4.94
N VAL A 78 -18.26 -34.38 -4.02
CA VAL A 78 -17.02 -34.61 -3.27
C VAL A 78 -15.91 -35.09 -4.20
N ASP A 79 -16.21 -36.01 -5.13
CA ASP A 79 -15.24 -36.49 -6.13
C ASP A 79 -14.81 -35.37 -7.06
N ALA A 80 -15.76 -34.57 -7.57
CA ALA A 80 -15.45 -33.38 -8.38
C ALA A 80 -14.60 -32.37 -7.60
N MET A 81 -14.89 -32.14 -6.31
CA MET A 81 -14.07 -31.28 -5.44
C MET A 81 -12.64 -31.80 -5.32
N LYS A 82 -12.45 -33.10 -5.09
CA LYS A 82 -11.11 -33.73 -4.98
C LYS A 82 -10.32 -33.58 -6.28
N VAL A 83 -10.93 -33.94 -7.41
CA VAL A 83 -10.31 -33.79 -8.74
C VAL A 83 -9.94 -32.34 -9.02
N ASN A 84 -10.83 -31.39 -8.69
CA ASN A 84 -10.55 -29.97 -8.87
C ASN A 84 -9.41 -29.48 -7.97
N ARG A 85 -9.32 -29.94 -6.72
CA ARG A 85 -8.21 -29.62 -5.82
C ARG A 85 -6.88 -30.18 -6.31
N GLU A 86 -6.85 -31.43 -6.76
CA GLU A 86 -5.64 -32.03 -7.33
C GLU A 86 -5.19 -31.30 -8.59
N ARG A 87 -6.13 -30.93 -9.47
CA ARG A 87 -5.85 -30.14 -10.67
C ARG A 87 -5.33 -28.75 -10.33
N ALA A 88 -5.94 -28.07 -9.35
CA ALA A 88 -5.49 -26.76 -8.89
C ALA A 88 -4.08 -26.84 -8.30
N ALA A 89 -3.81 -27.82 -7.44
CA ALA A 89 -2.49 -28.04 -6.86
C ALA A 89 -1.43 -28.39 -7.93
N ALA A 90 -1.79 -29.16 -8.95
CA ALA A 90 -0.89 -29.44 -10.08
C ALA A 90 -0.58 -28.17 -10.88
N SER A 91 -1.60 -27.39 -11.23
CA SER A 91 -1.44 -26.13 -11.96
C SER A 91 -0.62 -25.11 -11.17
N GLN A 92 -0.80 -25.04 -9.85
CA GLN A 92 -0.05 -24.16 -8.96
C GLN A 92 1.42 -24.57 -8.88
N ARG A 93 1.72 -25.88 -8.78
CA ARG A 93 3.09 -26.39 -8.82
C ARG A 93 3.79 -26.08 -10.16
N GLU A 94 3.08 -26.24 -11.27
CA GLU A 94 3.60 -25.92 -12.61
C GLU A 94 3.91 -24.42 -12.73
N ALA A 95 2.95 -23.54 -12.37
CA ALA A 95 3.16 -22.09 -12.39
C ALA A 95 4.29 -21.65 -11.45
N ARG A 96 4.44 -22.30 -10.29
CA ARG A 96 5.55 -22.02 -9.36
C ARG A 96 6.89 -22.39 -9.97
N ALA A 97 6.98 -23.54 -10.64
CA ALA A 97 8.20 -23.97 -11.31
C ALA A 97 8.58 -23.01 -12.45
N GLU A 98 7.59 -22.60 -13.25
CA GLU A 98 7.77 -21.59 -14.30
C GLU A 98 8.29 -20.27 -13.72
N ALA A 99 7.69 -19.77 -12.63
CA ALA A 99 8.14 -18.54 -11.98
C ALA A 99 9.60 -18.64 -11.47
N ILE A 100 10.05 -19.81 -11.00
CA ILE A 100 11.45 -20.03 -10.61
C ILE A 100 12.38 -20.03 -11.83
N ASP A 101 11.96 -20.62 -12.95
CA ASP A 101 12.77 -20.61 -14.19
C ASP A 101 12.87 -19.21 -14.80
N GLU A 102 11.78 -18.44 -14.78
CA GLU A 102 11.80 -17.02 -15.16
C GLU A 102 12.67 -16.19 -14.19
N MET A 103 12.60 -16.45 -12.88
CA MET A 103 13.47 -15.81 -11.90
C MET A 103 14.95 -16.03 -12.22
N ARG A 104 15.34 -17.26 -12.58
CA ARG A 104 16.72 -17.56 -13.00
C ARG A 104 17.11 -16.80 -14.26
N THR A 105 16.21 -16.75 -15.24
CA THR A 105 16.43 -16.03 -16.50
C THR A 105 16.69 -14.54 -16.25
N GLU A 106 15.86 -13.89 -15.42
CA GLU A 106 16.02 -12.47 -15.07
C GLU A 106 17.29 -12.23 -14.24
N ARG A 107 17.63 -13.15 -13.33
CA ARG A 107 18.86 -13.08 -12.55
C ARG A 107 20.10 -13.16 -13.46
N ASP A 108 20.11 -14.08 -14.42
CA ASP A 108 21.22 -14.24 -15.37
C ASP A 108 21.35 -13.04 -16.32
N ALA A 109 20.26 -12.30 -16.53
CA ALA A 109 20.23 -11.03 -17.24
C ALA A 109 20.62 -9.81 -16.36
N ASP A 110 21.04 -10.01 -15.11
CA ASP A 110 21.36 -8.97 -14.12
C ASP A 110 20.18 -8.06 -13.78
N ASN A 111 18.94 -8.52 -14.00
CA ASN A 111 17.71 -7.79 -13.74
C ASN A 111 17.13 -8.12 -12.36
N LEU A 112 17.76 -7.57 -11.31
CA LEU A 112 17.43 -7.87 -9.91
C LEU A 112 15.93 -7.68 -9.59
N ALA A 113 15.33 -6.56 -10.00
CA ALA A 113 13.95 -6.24 -9.65
C ALA A 113 12.96 -7.21 -10.31
N ALA A 114 13.17 -7.57 -11.58
CA ALA A 114 12.34 -8.56 -12.25
C ALA A 114 12.52 -9.95 -11.63
N ALA A 115 13.75 -10.35 -11.31
CA ALA A 115 14.01 -11.61 -10.62
C ALA A 115 13.30 -11.65 -9.26
N LEU A 116 13.38 -10.58 -8.44
CA LEU A 116 12.68 -10.51 -7.14
C LEU A 116 11.17 -10.61 -7.29
N ARG A 117 10.59 -9.97 -8.32
CA ARG A 117 9.16 -10.08 -8.62
C ARG A 117 8.76 -11.53 -8.94
N LYS A 118 9.58 -12.27 -9.68
CA LYS A 118 9.36 -13.69 -9.96
C LYS A 118 9.53 -14.55 -8.71
N ALA A 119 10.48 -14.22 -7.83
CA ALA A 119 10.63 -14.88 -6.53
C ALA A 119 9.39 -14.70 -5.62
N VAL A 120 8.86 -13.47 -5.52
CA VAL A 120 7.60 -13.19 -4.81
C VAL A 120 6.45 -13.97 -5.44
N THR A 121 6.38 -14.00 -6.77
CA THR A 121 5.35 -14.80 -7.49
C THR A 121 5.44 -16.27 -7.11
N ALA A 122 6.64 -16.87 -7.15
CA ALA A 122 6.86 -18.26 -6.74
C ALA A 122 6.48 -18.52 -5.27
N GLN A 123 6.76 -17.58 -4.37
CA GLN A 123 6.35 -17.66 -2.96
C GLN A 123 4.83 -17.64 -2.82
N THR A 124 4.13 -16.70 -3.46
CA THR A 124 2.65 -16.60 -3.39
C THR A 124 1.93 -17.81 -4.00
N LEU A 125 2.62 -18.56 -4.87
CA LEU A 125 2.16 -19.84 -5.42
C LEU A 125 2.49 -21.03 -4.50
N SER A 126 3.01 -20.81 -3.30
CA SER A 126 3.29 -21.85 -2.31
C SER A 126 2.15 -21.97 -1.29
N ASP A 127 1.91 -23.17 -0.76
CA ASP A 127 0.89 -23.39 0.28
C ASP A 127 1.29 -22.74 1.63
N ASP A 128 2.58 -22.52 1.81
CA ASP A 128 3.20 -21.86 2.96
C ASP A 128 4.21 -20.82 2.45
N LEU A 129 4.03 -19.55 2.80
CA LEU A 129 4.92 -18.47 2.36
C LEU A 129 6.31 -18.60 2.98
N ASP A 130 6.44 -19.23 4.15
CA ASP A 130 7.73 -19.48 4.81
C ASP A 130 8.57 -20.51 4.02
N SER A 131 7.95 -21.33 3.18
CA SER A 131 8.66 -22.37 2.42
C SER A 131 9.69 -21.77 1.46
N ALA A 132 9.48 -20.54 0.98
CA ALA A 132 10.43 -19.84 0.12
C ALA A 132 11.79 -19.58 0.79
N PHE A 133 11.84 -19.50 2.14
CA PHE A 133 13.11 -19.34 2.87
C PHE A 133 13.97 -20.60 2.84
N GLY A 134 13.40 -21.77 2.53
CA GLY A 134 14.11 -23.02 2.33
C GLY A 134 14.76 -23.14 0.95
N GLU A 135 14.45 -22.24 0.01
CA GLU A 135 14.92 -22.29 -1.37
C GLU A 135 16.25 -21.51 -1.53
N PRO A 136 17.40 -22.17 -1.76
CA PRO A 136 18.69 -21.49 -1.75
C PRO A 136 18.82 -20.39 -2.82
N GLU A 137 18.22 -20.60 -3.99
CA GLU A 137 18.30 -19.65 -5.10
C GLU A 137 17.53 -18.35 -4.81
N ILE A 138 16.35 -18.45 -4.16
CA ILE A 138 15.58 -17.29 -3.70
C ILE A 138 16.37 -16.55 -2.62
N MET A 139 16.98 -17.28 -1.68
CA MET A 139 17.74 -16.64 -0.59
C MET A 139 19.02 -15.95 -1.06
N GLU A 140 19.71 -16.48 -2.07
CA GLU A 140 20.85 -15.78 -2.69
C GLU A 140 20.39 -14.51 -3.42
N LEU A 141 19.22 -14.52 -4.06
CA LEU A 141 18.63 -13.33 -4.68
C LEU A 141 18.26 -12.26 -3.64
N VAL A 142 17.64 -12.65 -2.54
CA VAL A 142 17.32 -11.75 -1.41
C VAL A 142 18.60 -11.15 -0.82
N LYS A 143 19.66 -11.95 -0.67
CA LYS A 143 20.97 -11.48 -0.20
C LYS A 143 21.60 -10.49 -1.18
N TRP A 144 21.54 -10.77 -2.48
CA TRP A 144 22.00 -9.85 -3.52
C TRP A 144 21.25 -8.52 -3.47
N ALA A 145 19.92 -8.56 -3.31
CA ALA A 145 19.09 -7.38 -3.14
C ALA A 145 19.51 -6.52 -1.93
N LYS A 146 19.66 -7.15 -0.76
CA LYS A 146 20.12 -6.47 0.46
C LYS A 146 21.51 -5.86 0.32
N ALA A 147 22.39 -6.48 -0.48
CA ALA A 147 23.73 -5.96 -0.74
C ALA A 147 23.74 -4.75 -1.70
N GLN A 148 22.77 -4.64 -2.61
CA GLN A 148 22.68 -3.49 -3.53
C GLN A 148 22.10 -2.22 -2.87
N LEU A 149 21.17 -2.36 -1.92
CA LEU A 149 20.48 -1.20 -1.30
C LEU A 149 21.44 -0.12 -0.76
N PRO A 150 22.50 -0.42 0.01
CA PRO A 150 23.40 0.62 0.51
C PRO A 150 24.13 1.39 -0.61
N GLN A 151 24.40 0.74 -1.73
CA GLN A 151 25.06 1.38 -2.87
C GLN A 151 24.06 2.21 -3.67
N ALA A 152 22.86 1.70 -3.93
CA ALA A 152 21.79 2.46 -4.57
C ALA A 152 21.45 3.73 -3.79
N ASP A 153 21.42 3.67 -2.46
CA ASP A 153 21.19 4.84 -1.61
C ASP A 153 22.33 5.86 -1.67
N ARG A 154 23.59 5.41 -1.71
CA ARG A 154 24.77 6.27 -1.90
C ARG A 154 24.76 6.96 -3.26
N ASP A 155 24.41 6.19 -4.29
CA ASP A 155 24.31 6.66 -5.68
C ASP A 155 23.02 7.43 -5.94
N ARG A 156 22.15 7.55 -4.92
CA ARG A 156 20.88 8.30 -4.95
C ARG A 156 19.88 7.75 -5.98
N LEU A 157 19.97 6.44 -6.21
CA LEU A 157 19.08 5.65 -7.07
C LEU A 157 17.78 5.28 -6.34
N TRP A 158 17.08 6.29 -5.81
CA TRP A 158 15.93 6.09 -4.94
C TRP A 158 14.78 5.35 -5.59
N LEU A 159 14.60 5.47 -6.91
CA LEU A 159 13.56 4.75 -7.63
C LEU A 159 13.82 3.23 -7.65
N ASP A 160 15.09 2.83 -7.72
CA ASP A 160 15.49 1.42 -7.67
C ASP A 160 15.42 0.90 -6.23
N SER A 161 15.93 1.67 -5.25
CA SER A 161 15.76 1.34 -3.82
C SER A 161 14.28 1.15 -3.47
N GLN A 162 13.39 2.03 -3.96
CA GLN A 162 11.95 1.94 -3.70
C GLN A 162 11.36 0.62 -4.20
N GLU A 163 11.66 0.23 -5.45
CA GLU A 163 11.12 -1.01 -6.02
C GLU A 163 11.69 -2.25 -5.31
N ILE A 164 13.00 -2.28 -5.05
CA ILE A 164 13.65 -3.40 -4.36
C ILE A 164 13.10 -3.53 -2.93
N MET A 165 12.97 -2.43 -2.19
CA MET A 165 12.41 -2.44 -0.83
C MET A 165 10.93 -2.86 -0.84
N TYR A 166 10.14 -2.43 -1.81
CA TYR A 166 8.75 -2.88 -1.98
C TYR A 166 8.67 -4.40 -2.20
N LEU A 167 9.50 -4.95 -3.08
CA LEU A 167 9.54 -6.38 -3.35
C LEU A 167 10.02 -7.17 -2.12
N LEU A 168 11.02 -6.68 -1.40
CA LEU A 168 11.49 -7.31 -0.16
C LEU A 168 10.45 -7.24 0.96
N ARG A 169 9.79 -6.09 1.17
CA ARG A 169 8.66 -5.97 2.09
C ARG A 169 7.59 -7.01 1.75
N THR A 170 7.17 -7.08 0.48
CA THR A 170 6.16 -8.03 0.00
C THR A 170 6.60 -9.48 0.24
N PHE A 171 7.87 -9.81 0.03
CA PHE A 171 8.41 -11.15 0.27
C PHE A 171 8.37 -11.58 1.75
N TYR A 172 8.40 -10.63 2.68
CA TYR A 172 8.29 -10.90 4.12
C TYR A 172 6.85 -10.72 4.66
N GLU A 173 5.92 -10.21 3.86
CA GLU A 173 4.52 -10.00 4.23
C GLU A 173 3.83 -11.34 4.53
N ASP A 174 3.04 -11.38 5.61
CA ASP A 174 2.35 -12.58 6.10
C ASP A 174 3.24 -13.81 6.37
N THR A 175 4.55 -13.61 6.56
CA THR A 175 5.51 -14.68 6.93
C THR A 175 5.81 -14.71 8.43
N SER A 176 6.53 -15.74 8.88
CA SER A 176 7.06 -15.81 10.26
C SER A 176 8.12 -14.73 10.57
N ARG A 177 8.64 -14.00 9.58
CA ARG A 177 9.75 -13.03 9.72
C ARG A 177 9.26 -11.59 9.79
N GLN A 178 8.41 -11.30 10.77
CA GLN A 178 7.81 -9.97 10.95
C GLN A 178 8.83 -8.85 11.21
N ASP A 179 9.98 -9.17 11.81
CA ASP A 179 11.07 -8.22 12.03
C ASP A 179 11.65 -7.71 10.69
N GLN A 180 11.80 -8.59 9.72
CA GLN A 180 12.28 -8.24 8.39
C GLN A 180 11.23 -7.46 7.61
N PHE A 181 9.95 -7.85 7.73
CA PHE A 181 8.84 -7.09 7.16
C PHE A 181 8.87 -5.65 7.67
N GLN A 182 8.89 -5.44 8.99
CA GLN A 182 8.89 -4.10 9.59
C GLN A 182 10.11 -3.29 9.15
N TYR A 183 11.29 -3.92 9.12
CA TYR A 183 12.50 -3.25 8.64
C TYR A 183 12.34 -2.71 7.22
N PHE A 184 11.87 -3.53 6.27
CA PHE A 184 11.70 -3.07 4.89
C PHE A 184 10.54 -2.12 4.71
N ASP A 185 9.48 -2.24 5.52
CA ASP A 185 8.37 -1.29 5.56
C ASP A 185 8.88 0.11 5.96
N ASP A 186 9.62 0.21 7.06
CA ASP A 186 10.21 1.47 7.55
C ASP A 186 11.19 2.08 6.53
N GLN A 187 12.03 1.25 5.89
CA GLN A 187 12.97 1.73 4.87
C GLN A 187 12.25 2.22 3.61
N LEU A 188 11.26 1.45 3.13
CA LEU A 188 10.46 1.81 1.96
C LEU A 188 9.74 3.13 2.20
N GLU A 189 9.22 3.33 3.41
CA GLU A 189 8.54 4.56 3.78
C GLU A 189 9.45 5.79 3.66
N GLN A 190 10.69 5.71 4.14
CA GLN A 190 11.66 6.80 4.01
C GLN A 190 11.95 7.14 2.54
N VAL A 191 12.08 6.12 1.69
CA VAL A 191 12.30 6.31 0.24
C VAL A 191 11.06 6.92 -0.41
N ASN A 192 9.85 6.44 -0.07
CA ASN A 192 8.59 6.99 -0.54
C ASN A 192 8.45 8.48 -0.17
N ARG A 193 8.83 8.87 1.04
CA ARG A 193 8.85 10.28 1.46
C ARG A 193 9.80 11.11 0.58
N ARG A 194 11.00 10.61 0.25
CA ARG A 194 11.93 11.29 -0.68
C ARG A 194 11.33 11.45 -2.08
N VAL A 195 10.73 10.39 -2.63
CA VAL A 195 10.09 10.44 -3.95
C VAL A 195 8.89 11.38 -3.94
N GLY A 196 8.13 11.43 -2.85
CA GLY A 196 7.06 12.40 -2.60
C GLY A 196 7.56 13.84 -2.60
N LEU A 197 8.67 14.12 -1.92
CA LEU A 197 9.32 15.43 -1.92
C LEU A 197 9.77 15.85 -3.32
N LEU A 198 10.38 14.94 -4.09
CA LEU A 198 10.76 15.22 -5.47
C LEU A 198 9.53 15.51 -6.34
N ALA A 199 8.45 14.74 -6.21
CA ALA A 199 7.21 15.01 -6.91
C ALA A 199 6.58 16.36 -6.51
N ARG A 200 6.84 16.81 -5.27
CA ARG A 200 6.32 18.07 -4.74
C ARG A 200 7.13 19.27 -5.22
N TYR A 201 8.46 19.22 -5.09
CA TYR A 201 9.36 20.37 -5.22
C TYR A 201 10.34 20.29 -6.41
N ALA A 202 10.67 19.11 -6.90
CA ALA A 202 11.64 18.92 -7.98
C ALA A 202 11.10 17.97 -9.08
N PRO A 203 9.94 18.30 -9.70
CA PRO A 203 9.27 17.41 -10.64
C PRO A 203 10.08 17.16 -11.90
N ARG A 204 10.87 18.14 -12.37
CA ARG A 204 11.75 17.96 -13.53
C ARG A 204 12.84 16.95 -13.19
N LYS A 205 13.46 17.08 -12.01
CA LYS A 205 14.51 16.17 -11.59
C LYS A 205 14.00 14.75 -11.37
N LEU A 206 12.79 14.59 -10.83
CA LEU A 206 12.14 13.28 -10.77
C LEU A 206 11.90 12.67 -12.15
N HIS A 207 11.52 13.49 -13.14
CA HIS A 207 11.35 13.05 -14.52
C HIS A 207 12.67 12.59 -15.16
N GLU A 208 13.74 13.36 -14.96
CA GLU A 208 15.10 12.97 -15.38
C GLU A 208 15.50 11.62 -14.77
N MET A 209 15.32 11.44 -13.46
CA MET A 209 15.64 10.17 -12.78
C MET A 209 14.85 8.98 -13.33
N ARG A 210 13.59 9.20 -13.75
CA ARG A 210 12.77 8.16 -14.40
C ARG A 210 13.29 7.80 -15.78
N ASN A 211 13.70 8.78 -16.57
CA ASN A 211 14.34 8.56 -17.87
C ASN A 211 15.68 7.85 -17.76
N GLU A 212 16.51 8.26 -16.80
CA GLU A 212 17.79 7.61 -16.51
C GLU A 212 17.58 6.13 -16.11
N ARG A 213 16.58 5.86 -15.26
CA ARG A 213 16.18 4.50 -14.88
C ARG A 213 15.69 3.69 -16.08
N ALA A 214 14.75 4.23 -16.88
CA ALA A 214 14.22 3.54 -18.06
C ALA A 214 15.35 3.19 -19.05
N THR A 215 16.25 4.14 -19.31
CA THR A 215 17.42 3.92 -20.17
C THR A 215 18.33 2.81 -19.65
N ARG A 216 18.62 2.80 -18.34
CA ARG A 216 19.46 1.76 -17.71
C ARG A 216 18.82 0.37 -17.79
N LEU A 217 17.49 0.30 -17.70
CA LEU A 217 16.72 -0.95 -17.79
C LEU A 217 16.42 -1.37 -19.25
N GLY A 218 16.82 -0.57 -20.25
CA GLY A 218 16.50 -0.84 -21.66
C GLY A 218 15.02 -0.63 -22.01
N GLU A 219 14.28 0.09 -21.16
CA GLU A 219 12.88 0.46 -21.37
C GLU A 219 12.74 1.71 -22.26
N GLU A 220 11.55 1.94 -22.81
CA GLU A 220 11.27 3.16 -23.56
C GLU A 220 11.28 4.40 -22.63
N PRO A 221 12.09 5.44 -22.91
CA PRO A 221 12.08 6.66 -22.11
C PRO A 221 10.73 7.40 -22.13
N TYR A 222 10.48 8.17 -21.07
CA TYR A 222 9.28 8.97 -20.89
C TYR A 222 9.24 10.24 -21.77
N GLY A 223 10.29 10.52 -22.53
CA GLY A 223 10.41 11.70 -23.38
C GLY A 223 10.79 12.96 -22.60
N ASP A 224 10.49 14.13 -23.17
CA ASP A 224 10.82 15.42 -22.56
C ASP A 224 9.87 15.77 -21.41
N PHE A 225 10.39 16.48 -20.41
CA PHE A 225 9.58 16.96 -19.30
C PHE A 225 8.59 18.02 -19.77
N ASN A 226 7.30 17.81 -19.54
CA ASN A 226 6.25 18.80 -19.78
C ASN A 226 5.95 19.60 -18.49
N PRO A 227 6.30 20.89 -18.40
CA PRO A 227 6.01 21.69 -17.20
C PRO A 227 4.52 21.85 -16.91
N ALA A 228 3.66 21.79 -17.93
CA ALA A 228 2.23 22.04 -17.79
C ALA A 228 1.48 20.92 -17.02
N THR A 229 2.11 19.74 -16.86
CA THR A 229 1.57 18.63 -16.06
C THR A 229 1.93 18.74 -14.58
N SER A 230 2.72 19.75 -14.19
CA SER A 230 3.19 19.96 -12.82
C SER A 230 2.67 21.27 -12.24
N ILE A 231 2.12 21.22 -11.04
CA ILE A 231 1.74 22.41 -10.27
C ILE A 231 3.00 23.00 -9.61
N ASP A 232 3.21 24.32 -9.70
CA ASP A 232 4.33 24.99 -9.03
C ASP A 232 4.21 24.75 -7.51
N TRP A 233 5.32 24.36 -6.88
CA TRP A 233 5.36 24.13 -5.45
C TRP A 233 5.06 25.39 -4.63
N ARG A 234 5.32 26.59 -5.17
CA ARG A 234 5.00 27.85 -4.51
C ARG A 234 3.49 28.02 -4.32
N GLU A 235 2.71 27.67 -5.34
CA GLU A 235 1.24 27.67 -5.28
C GLU A 235 0.74 26.65 -4.25
N ARG A 236 1.43 25.51 -4.11
CA ARG A 236 1.08 24.49 -3.10
C ARG A 236 1.36 24.92 -1.66
N LEU A 237 2.22 25.93 -1.46
CA LEU A 237 2.57 26.45 -0.13
C LEU A 237 1.85 27.75 0.21
N GLU A 238 1.07 28.30 -0.73
CA GLU A 238 0.38 29.56 -0.53
C GLU A 238 -0.58 29.48 0.67
N GLY A 239 -0.40 30.40 1.63
CA GLY A 239 -1.21 30.47 2.84
C GLY A 239 -0.83 29.48 3.95
N VAL A 240 0.21 28.65 3.78
CA VAL A 240 0.74 27.83 4.88
C VAL A 240 1.29 28.73 5.96
N ASP A 241 0.83 28.59 7.20
CA ASP A 241 1.30 29.41 8.32
C ASP A 241 1.52 28.62 9.62
N HIS A 242 2.20 29.26 10.56
CA HIS A 242 2.61 28.66 11.83
C HIS A 242 1.45 28.40 12.80
N HIS A 243 0.35 29.14 12.72
CA HIS A 243 -0.85 28.91 13.52
C HIS A 243 -1.53 27.62 13.09
N MET A 244 -1.59 27.35 11.78
CA MET A 244 -2.15 26.10 11.24
C MET A 244 -1.39 24.89 11.79
N LEU A 245 -0.05 24.91 11.72
CA LEU A 245 0.77 23.83 12.26
C LEU A 245 0.55 23.64 13.77
N LYS A 246 0.59 24.74 14.54
CA LYS A 246 0.38 24.69 16.00
C LYS A 246 -0.99 24.13 16.36
N ALA A 247 -2.04 24.58 15.67
CA ALA A 247 -3.41 24.12 15.90
C ALA A 247 -3.56 22.63 15.56
N ALA A 248 -3.03 22.20 14.41
CA ALA A 248 -3.09 20.81 13.97
C ALA A 248 -2.40 19.87 14.99
N LEU A 249 -1.16 20.17 15.38
CA LEU A 249 -0.43 19.31 16.31
C LEU A 249 -0.99 19.36 17.73
N GLN A 250 -1.51 20.51 18.17
CA GLN A 250 -2.20 20.57 19.46
C GLN A 250 -3.46 19.70 19.46
N THR A 251 -4.23 19.71 18.37
CA THR A 251 -5.43 18.87 18.22
C THR A 251 -5.04 17.40 18.18
N ALA A 252 -4.04 17.05 17.38
CA ALA A 252 -3.52 15.69 17.29
C ALA A 252 -3.05 15.17 18.66
N ALA A 253 -2.26 15.96 19.40
CA ALA A 253 -1.73 15.56 20.70
C ALA A 253 -2.82 15.40 21.78
N ALA A 254 -3.92 16.13 21.67
CA ALA A 254 -4.96 16.16 22.71
C ALA A 254 -6.14 15.21 22.43
N GLU A 255 -6.48 14.98 21.15
CA GLU A 255 -7.75 14.36 20.75
C GLU A 255 -7.57 13.07 19.94
N HIS A 256 -6.38 12.79 19.42
CA HIS A 256 -6.17 11.62 18.58
C HIS A 256 -6.18 10.32 19.40
N VAL A 257 -6.85 9.29 18.88
CA VAL A 257 -7.04 8.01 19.60
C VAL A 257 -5.73 7.23 19.72
N GLU A 258 -4.90 7.25 18.68
CA GLU A 258 -3.66 6.47 18.62
C GLU A 258 -2.40 7.28 18.96
N THR A 259 -2.54 8.58 19.29
CA THR A 259 -1.35 9.39 19.60
C THR A 259 -0.71 8.91 20.90
N LYS A 260 0.62 8.78 20.90
CA LYS A 260 1.40 8.63 22.13
C LYS A 260 1.80 9.98 22.76
N GLY A 261 1.20 11.08 22.26
CA GLY A 261 1.43 12.44 22.72
C GLY A 261 2.50 13.19 21.90
N TRP A 262 3.04 14.26 22.49
CA TRP A 262 3.95 15.19 21.82
C TRP A 262 5.26 14.56 21.34
N ARG A 263 5.75 13.49 21.97
CA ARG A 263 7.04 12.87 21.62
C ARG A 263 7.05 12.35 20.19
N ASP A 264 6.07 11.53 19.84
CA ASP A 264 5.99 10.89 18.53
C ASP A 264 5.80 11.96 17.45
N LEU A 265 4.84 12.89 17.65
CA LEU A 265 4.62 14.03 16.75
C LEU A 265 5.90 14.85 16.51
N MET A 266 6.60 15.24 17.57
CA MET A 266 7.83 16.03 17.43
C MET A 266 8.96 15.23 16.77
N SER A 267 9.05 13.92 17.05
CA SER A 267 10.05 13.04 16.45
C SER A 267 9.81 12.88 14.95
N GLY A 268 8.57 12.62 14.53
CA GLY A 268 8.18 12.52 13.12
C GLY A 268 8.43 13.80 12.34
N GLY A 269 8.13 14.96 12.95
CA GLY A 269 8.42 16.26 12.36
C GLY A 269 9.92 16.49 12.13
N LEU A 270 10.77 16.19 13.12
CA LEU A 270 12.23 16.27 13.00
C LEU A 270 12.78 15.29 11.96
N ALA A 271 12.28 14.04 11.95
CA ALA A 271 12.68 13.01 10.98
C ALA A 271 12.38 13.45 9.54
N SER A 272 11.18 13.99 9.30
CA SER A 272 10.78 14.51 7.99
C SER A 272 11.67 15.67 7.53
N LEU A 273 12.01 16.61 8.42
CA LEU A 273 12.95 17.69 8.10
C LEU A 273 14.37 17.20 7.78
N LYS A 274 14.80 16.09 8.39
CA LYS A 274 16.08 15.44 8.06
C LYS A 274 16.03 14.77 6.68
N ILE A 275 14.92 14.09 6.34
CA ILE A 275 14.70 13.53 5.01
C ILE A 275 14.71 14.64 3.95
N PHE A 276 13.99 15.75 4.20
CA PHE A 276 13.98 16.92 3.34
C PHE A 276 15.39 17.43 3.05
N ALA A 277 16.15 17.76 4.09
CA ALA A 277 17.48 18.36 3.93
C ALA A 277 18.49 17.44 3.22
N THR A 278 18.33 16.12 3.37
CA THR A 278 19.23 15.13 2.75
C THR A 278 18.80 14.71 1.35
N THR A 279 17.63 15.14 0.87
CA THR A 279 17.16 14.87 -0.51
C THR A 279 17.79 15.88 -1.48
N THR A 280 19.07 15.68 -1.78
CA THR A 280 19.90 16.65 -2.53
C THR A 280 19.29 17.19 -3.86
N PRO A 281 18.60 16.40 -4.70
CA PRO A 281 18.01 16.87 -5.95
C PRO A 281 16.84 17.86 -5.75
N LEU A 282 16.37 18.08 -4.53
CA LEU A 282 15.52 19.23 -4.20
C LEU A 282 16.22 20.59 -4.41
N SER A 283 17.53 20.59 -4.69
CA SER A 283 18.28 21.76 -5.16
C SER A 283 17.73 22.39 -6.45
N GLU A 284 16.89 21.68 -7.22
CA GLU A 284 16.08 22.28 -8.30
C GLU A 284 15.24 23.46 -7.78
N ALA A 285 14.59 23.30 -6.63
CA ALA A 285 13.78 24.35 -6.00
C ALA A 285 14.56 25.16 -4.95
N PHE A 286 15.51 24.52 -4.26
CA PHE A 286 16.21 25.08 -3.11
C PHE A 286 17.73 24.99 -3.29
N PRO A 287 18.38 25.91 -4.05
CA PRO A 287 19.77 25.79 -4.45
C PRO A 287 20.78 25.58 -3.31
N THR A 288 20.47 26.09 -2.12
CA THR A 288 21.26 25.92 -0.89
C THR A 288 21.40 24.47 -0.43
N LEU A 289 20.48 23.57 -0.82
CA LEU A 289 20.58 22.13 -0.54
C LEU A 289 21.73 21.44 -1.31
N ALA A 290 22.31 22.09 -2.31
CA ALA A 290 23.52 21.59 -2.97
C ALA A 290 24.80 21.82 -2.12
N ASP A 291 24.76 22.71 -1.12
CA ASP A 291 25.89 22.99 -0.24
C ASP A 291 25.92 21.99 0.93
N ALA A 292 26.82 21.02 0.84
CA ALA A 292 27.00 19.99 1.87
C ALA A 292 27.33 20.57 3.25
N ASN A 293 28.02 21.71 3.35
CA ASN A 293 28.32 22.32 4.64
C ASN A 293 27.06 22.89 5.30
N ARG A 294 26.18 23.52 4.51
CA ARG A 294 24.87 23.99 5.01
C ARG A 294 24.00 22.83 5.47
N VAL A 295 23.89 21.79 4.65
CA VAL A 295 23.12 20.57 4.97
C VAL A 295 23.68 19.89 6.22
N ASN A 296 24.99 19.70 6.32
CA ASN A 296 25.61 19.06 7.50
C ASN A 296 25.41 19.86 8.79
N ARG A 297 25.48 21.20 8.74
CA ARG A 297 25.18 22.04 9.92
C ARG A 297 23.73 21.88 10.35
N TRP A 298 22.79 21.86 9.40
CA TRP A 298 21.37 21.62 9.68
C TRP A 298 21.14 20.23 10.28
N THR A 299 21.65 19.17 9.65
CA THR A 299 21.42 17.79 10.10
C THR A 299 22.05 17.52 11.46
N ASN A 300 23.26 18.03 11.73
CA ASN A 300 23.90 17.88 13.03
C ASN A 300 23.11 18.61 14.14
N ALA A 301 22.55 19.77 13.84
CA ALA A 301 21.70 20.49 14.79
C ALA A 301 20.35 19.78 15.01
N LEU A 302 19.74 19.20 13.96
CA LEU A 302 18.57 18.34 14.10
C LEU A 302 18.85 17.10 14.95
N ASP A 303 20.02 16.47 14.80
CA ASP A 303 20.42 15.33 15.64
C ASP A 303 20.53 15.73 17.11
N GLY A 304 20.96 16.97 17.38
CA GLY A 304 20.91 17.57 18.72
C GLY A 304 19.49 17.77 19.25
N GLU A 305 18.55 18.24 18.43
CA GLU A 305 17.14 18.37 18.80
C GLU A 305 16.48 17.00 19.06
N VAL A 306 16.78 15.99 18.25
CA VAL A 306 16.30 14.61 18.46
C VAL A 306 16.85 14.03 19.76
N ALA A 307 18.15 14.21 20.03
CA ALA A 307 18.76 13.76 21.28
C ALA A 307 18.16 14.47 22.51
N ALA A 308 17.97 15.80 22.42
CA ALA A 308 17.34 16.58 23.48
C ALA A 308 15.89 16.15 23.74
N LEU A 309 15.12 15.90 22.67
CA LEU A 309 13.77 15.36 22.76
C LEU A 309 13.76 14.01 23.48
N GLY A 310 14.66 13.09 23.08
CA GLY A 310 14.78 11.75 23.68
C GLY A 310 15.08 11.75 25.19
N GLN A 311 15.74 12.78 25.70
CA GLN A 311 16.05 12.93 27.13
C GLN A 311 15.02 13.75 27.92
N MET A 312 14.11 14.45 27.24
CA MET A 312 13.10 15.29 27.88
C MET A 312 12.08 14.43 28.63
N PRO A 313 11.74 14.70 29.90
CA PRO A 313 10.69 13.98 30.61
C PRO A 313 9.31 14.22 29.97
N ASP A 314 8.43 13.20 29.97
CA ASP A 314 7.11 13.32 29.33
C ASP A 314 6.24 14.45 29.91
N ARG A 315 6.38 14.76 31.20
CA ARG A 315 5.69 15.90 31.84
C ARG A 315 6.10 17.27 31.31
N GLU A 316 7.26 17.36 30.64
CA GLU A 316 7.78 18.58 30.02
C GLU A 316 7.49 18.62 28.52
N LEU A 317 6.94 17.53 27.95
CA LEU A 317 6.50 17.48 26.57
C LEU A 317 5.10 18.06 26.43
N ASP A 318 5.05 19.34 26.08
CA ASP A 318 3.80 20.08 25.88
C ASP A 318 3.87 21.02 24.67
N ARG A 319 2.78 21.77 24.46
CA ARG A 319 2.67 22.77 23.38
C ARG A 319 3.74 23.86 23.45
N TRP A 320 4.29 24.15 24.62
CA TRP A 320 5.31 25.16 24.83
C TRP A 320 6.69 24.62 24.46
N ALA A 321 6.98 23.38 24.83
CA ALA A 321 8.17 22.66 24.38
C ALA A 321 8.20 22.57 22.85
N PHE A 322 7.08 22.19 22.23
CA PHE A 322 6.93 22.21 20.77
C PHE A 322 7.14 23.61 20.18
N SER A 323 6.47 24.64 20.70
CA SER A 323 6.62 26.01 20.19
C SER A 323 8.06 26.51 20.28
N SER A 324 8.74 26.21 21.39
CA SER A 324 10.15 26.55 21.62
C SER A 324 11.08 25.82 20.64
N GLN A 325 10.83 24.54 20.36
CA GLN A 325 11.56 23.79 19.33
C GLN A 325 11.34 24.39 17.96
N LEU A 326 10.09 24.67 17.57
CA LEU A 326 9.79 25.25 16.27
C LEU A 326 10.52 26.58 16.07
N ASP A 327 10.54 27.46 17.07
CA ASP A 327 11.25 28.74 17.01
C ASP A 327 12.77 28.55 16.83
N ARG A 328 13.37 27.51 17.44
CA ARG A 328 14.78 27.14 17.22
C ARG A 328 15.00 26.64 15.79
N LEU A 329 14.12 25.78 15.27
CA LEU A 329 14.19 25.26 13.90
C LEU A 329 14.06 26.38 12.86
N VAL A 330 13.18 27.37 13.08
CA VAL A 330 13.04 28.55 12.20
C VAL A 330 14.34 29.35 12.15
N ARG A 331 14.99 29.60 13.30
CA ARG A 331 16.27 30.31 13.33
C ARG A 331 17.37 29.49 12.66
N LEU A 332 17.45 28.20 12.98
CA LEU A 332 18.41 27.28 12.38
C LEU A 332 18.28 27.26 10.85
N ASN A 333 17.05 27.27 10.32
CA ASN A 333 16.79 27.30 8.88
C ASN A 333 17.43 28.54 8.25
N ARG A 334 17.16 29.74 8.79
CA ARG A 334 17.72 31.01 8.30
C ARG A 334 19.26 31.03 8.29
N GLU A 335 19.89 30.33 9.23
CA GLU A 335 21.36 30.27 9.35
C GLU A 335 22.01 29.18 8.48
N THR A 336 21.22 28.23 7.96
CA THR A 336 21.70 27.03 7.26
C THR A 336 21.05 26.83 5.90
N LEU A 337 19.85 26.25 5.83
CA LEU A 337 19.19 25.88 4.57
C LEU A 337 18.61 27.10 3.85
N ASP A 338 18.18 28.12 4.57
CA ASP A 338 17.58 29.36 4.04
C ASP A 338 16.45 29.09 3.03
N VAL A 339 15.60 28.09 3.35
CA VAL A 339 14.41 27.78 2.55
C VAL A 339 13.19 28.56 3.06
N PRO A 340 12.15 28.75 2.24
CA PRO A 340 10.90 29.38 2.70
C PRO A 340 10.35 28.68 3.93
N ILE A 341 9.85 29.47 4.89
CA ILE A 341 9.41 28.93 6.18
C ILE A 341 8.23 27.97 6.02
N GLU A 342 7.39 28.21 5.02
CA GLU A 342 6.24 27.40 4.63
C GLU A 342 6.65 25.95 4.33
N VAL A 343 7.85 25.74 3.77
CA VAL A 343 8.42 24.40 3.53
C VAL A 343 8.71 23.71 4.86
N ILE A 344 9.37 24.40 5.79
CA ILE A 344 9.70 23.84 7.12
C ILE A 344 8.41 23.50 7.88
N LEU A 345 7.42 24.39 7.85
CA LEU A 345 6.14 24.18 8.53
C LEU A 345 5.38 22.99 7.95
N ARG A 346 5.30 22.92 6.62
CA ARG A 346 4.61 21.84 5.92
C ARG A 346 5.28 20.50 6.17
N GLU A 347 6.59 20.40 5.92
CA GLU A 347 7.29 19.11 6.02
C GLU A 347 7.39 18.62 7.46
N TYR A 348 7.50 19.52 8.44
CA TYR A 348 7.38 19.14 9.85
C TYR A 348 5.99 18.61 10.16
N GLY A 349 4.94 19.32 9.72
CA GLY A 349 3.55 18.91 9.97
C GLY A 349 3.19 17.58 9.31
N ASP A 350 3.47 17.42 8.01
CA ASP A 350 3.29 16.17 7.27
C ASP A 350 4.05 15.03 7.96
N GLY A 351 5.29 15.28 8.40
CA GLY A 351 6.11 14.32 9.12
C GLY A 351 5.57 13.91 10.48
N ALA A 352 5.04 14.86 11.24
CA ALA A 352 4.47 14.64 12.56
C ALA A 352 3.18 13.82 12.50
N MET A 353 2.30 14.11 11.54
CA MET A 353 1.04 13.39 11.38
C MET A 353 1.24 11.93 10.94
N HIS A 354 2.32 11.64 10.23
CA HIS A 354 2.65 10.28 9.79
C HIS A 354 2.87 9.31 10.95
N GLU A 355 3.29 9.79 12.12
CA GLU A 355 3.48 8.97 13.33
C GLU A 355 2.16 8.56 14.01
N LEU A 356 1.02 9.03 13.49
CA LEU A 356 -0.30 8.72 14.01
C LEU A 356 -0.89 7.50 13.29
N ASP A 357 -1.38 7.70 12.07
CA ASP A 357 -1.99 6.67 11.24
C ASP A 357 -1.95 7.06 9.75
N THR A 358 -2.37 6.16 8.86
CA THR A 358 -2.32 6.35 7.39
C THR A 358 -3.32 7.37 6.83
N TYR A 359 -4.33 7.76 7.61
CA TYR A 359 -5.46 8.61 7.21
C TYR A 359 -5.42 10.00 7.84
N SER A 360 -4.67 10.18 8.91
CA SER A 360 -4.50 11.43 9.64
C SER A 360 -3.54 12.36 8.90
N GLU A 361 -4.07 13.47 8.36
CA GLU A 361 -3.27 14.47 7.66
C GLU A 361 -3.68 15.90 8.01
N ILE A 362 -2.75 16.85 7.81
CA ILE A 362 -3.08 18.28 7.84
C ILE A 362 -3.70 18.66 6.50
N ILE A 363 -4.91 19.21 6.55
CA ILE A 363 -5.55 19.80 5.37
C ILE A 363 -4.99 21.21 5.15
N TRP A 364 -3.89 21.28 4.41
CA TRP A 364 -3.26 22.54 3.99
C TRP A 364 -4.15 23.34 3.01
N PRO A 365 -3.92 24.66 2.86
CA PRO A 365 -4.81 25.55 2.10
C PRO A 365 -5.08 25.11 0.66
N GLU A 366 -4.08 24.53 -0.02
CA GLU A 366 -4.20 24.05 -1.39
C GLU A 366 -5.14 22.84 -1.51
N LYS A 367 -5.26 22.04 -0.43
CA LYS A 367 -6.17 20.88 -0.36
C LYS A 367 -7.58 21.28 0.10
N LEU A 368 -7.74 22.41 0.80
CA LEU A 368 -8.99 22.80 1.46
C LEU A 368 -10.20 22.82 0.52
N ARG A 369 -10.07 23.40 -0.68
CA ARG A 369 -11.17 23.44 -1.65
C ARG A 369 -11.62 22.04 -2.07
N ARG A 370 -10.66 21.14 -2.36
CA ARG A 370 -10.96 19.76 -2.77
C ARG A 370 -11.57 18.97 -1.62
N PHE A 371 -11.04 19.16 -0.41
CA PHE A 371 -11.58 18.55 0.81
C PHE A 371 -13.03 18.99 1.05
N GLN A 372 -13.32 20.28 0.98
CA GLN A 372 -14.70 20.80 1.12
C GLN A 372 -15.64 20.25 0.05
N GLN A 373 -15.20 20.14 -1.20
CA GLN A 373 -16.00 19.54 -2.29
C GLN A 373 -16.31 18.06 -2.01
N ALA A 374 -15.30 17.29 -1.59
CA ALA A 374 -15.46 15.88 -1.26
C ALA A 374 -16.42 15.68 -0.08
N THR A 375 -16.23 16.44 1.01
CA THR A 375 -17.07 16.36 2.22
C THR A 375 -18.50 16.84 1.97
N ALA A 376 -18.70 17.85 1.12
CA ALA A 376 -20.03 18.32 0.75
C ALA A 376 -20.74 17.40 -0.27
N GLY A 377 -20.04 16.40 -0.84
CA GLY A 377 -20.57 15.56 -1.92
C GLY A 377 -20.84 16.30 -3.23
N ASN A 378 -20.31 17.51 -3.39
CA ASN A 378 -20.58 18.39 -4.53
C ASN A 378 -19.41 18.31 -5.53
N PHE A 379 -19.48 17.33 -6.42
CA PHE A 379 -18.52 17.18 -7.52
C PHE A 379 -18.96 18.02 -8.73
N VAL A 380 -18.26 19.13 -8.97
CA VAL A 380 -18.40 19.91 -10.22
C VAL A 380 -17.31 19.45 -11.18
N GLY A 381 -17.69 18.78 -12.26
CA GLY A 381 -16.77 18.30 -13.28
C GLY A 381 -17.46 18.13 -14.63
N ILE A 382 -16.66 17.91 -15.67
CA ILE A 382 -17.16 17.66 -17.03
C ILE A 382 -17.58 16.20 -17.26
N GLY A 383 -17.44 15.32 -16.25
CA GLY A 383 -17.86 13.93 -16.30
C GLY A 383 -16.83 12.98 -16.92
N ILE A 384 -15.54 13.20 -16.64
CA ILE A 384 -14.47 12.29 -17.06
C ILE A 384 -13.78 11.69 -15.84
N LEU A 385 -13.51 10.39 -15.90
CA LEU A 385 -12.54 9.76 -15.03
C LEU A 385 -11.15 9.97 -15.65
N ILE A 386 -10.25 10.60 -14.91
CA ILE A 386 -8.86 10.84 -15.34
C ILE A 386 -7.90 10.01 -14.50
N ARG A 387 -6.80 9.60 -15.10
CA ARG A 387 -5.62 9.05 -14.40
C ARG A 387 -4.36 9.67 -14.97
N HIS A 388 -3.29 9.62 -14.19
CA HIS A 388 -1.97 9.79 -14.77
C HIS A 388 -1.59 8.46 -15.46
N ASN A 389 -1.14 8.51 -16.72
CA ASN A 389 -0.48 7.36 -17.33
C ASN A 389 0.94 7.16 -16.73
N ASP A 390 1.66 6.14 -17.19
CA ASP A 390 3.01 5.86 -16.70
C ASP A 390 3.95 7.06 -16.91
N LYS A 391 3.69 7.85 -17.96
CA LYS A 391 4.38 9.11 -18.31
C LYS A 391 3.89 10.35 -17.54
N ARG A 392 3.01 10.19 -16.53
CA ARG A 392 2.37 11.27 -15.76
C ARG A 392 1.58 12.28 -16.59
N GLU A 393 1.19 11.90 -17.80
CA GLU A 393 0.25 12.67 -18.60
C GLU A 393 -1.17 12.39 -18.09
N ILE A 394 -2.01 13.43 -18.06
CA ILE A 394 -3.40 13.28 -17.66
C ILE A 394 -4.13 12.60 -18.83
N MET A 395 -4.62 11.39 -18.58
CA MET A 395 -5.32 10.57 -19.56
C MET A 395 -6.75 10.28 -19.11
N VAL A 396 -7.68 10.33 -20.06
CA VAL A 396 -9.08 9.97 -19.83
C VAL A 396 -9.22 8.45 -19.74
N VAL A 397 -9.64 7.96 -18.57
CA VAL A 397 -9.93 6.54 -18.31
C VAL A 397 -11.34 6.19 -18.76
N ASN A 398 -12.30 7.08 -18.56
CA ASN A 398 -13.66 6.84 -19.03
C ASN A 398 -14.46 8.14 -19.05
N PRO A 399 -15.00 8.58 -20.21
CA PRO A 399 -16.05 9.58 -20.23
C PRO A 399 -17.37 8.96 -19.75
N LEU A 400 -18.00 9.57 -18.75
CA LEU A 400 -19.29 9.10 -18.24
C LEU A 400 -20.39 9.43 -19.25
N GLU A 401 -21.20 8.44 -19.60
CA GLU A 401 -22.31 8.61 -20.56
C GLU A 401 -23.31 9.67 -20.08
N GLY A 402 -23.75 10.54 -20.99
CA GLY A 402 -24.70 11.63 -20.67
C GLY A 402 -24.09 12.84 -19.96
N THR A 403 -22.76 12.93 -19.85
CA THR A 403 -22.06 14.09 -19.29
C THR A 403 -21.58 15.07 -20.36
N PRO A 404 -21.23 16.33 -20.00
CA PRO A 404 -20.72 17.31 -20.95
C PRO A 404 -19.54 16.80 -21.79
N ALA A 405 -18.59 16.07 -21.20
CA ALA A 405 -17.45 15.54 -21.93
C ALA A 405 -17.84 14.47 -22.97
N TYR A 406 -18.82 13.62 -22.66
CA TYR A 406 -19.37 12.66 -23.62
C TYR A 406 -20.00 13.38 -24.82
N PHE A 407 -20.78 14.44 -24.59
CA PHE A 407 -21.37 15.24 -25.66
C PHE A 407 -20.35 16.03 -26.48
N GLN A 408 -19.19 16.36 -25.89
CA GLN A 408 -18.08 17.02 -26.59
C GLN A 408 -17.14 16.04 -27.31
N GLY A 409 -17.44 14.74 -27.30
CA GLY A 409 -16.71 13.73 -28.07
C GLY A 409 -15.38 13.28 -27.47
N VAL A 410 -15.17 13.53 -26.16
CA VAL A 410 -14.00 12.99 -25.42
C VAL A 410 -14.05 11.47 -25.40
N LYS A 411 -12.92 10.81 -25.65
CA LYS A 411 -12.80 9.34 -25.75
C LYS A 411 -11.88 8.75 -24.69
N LEU A 412 -11.99 7.42 -24.57
CA LEU A 412 -11.05 6.59 -23.81
C LEU A 412 -9.62 6.78 -24.34
N ASN A 413 -8.67 6.96 -23.42
CA ASN A 413 -7.24 7.18 -23.67
C ASN A 413 -6.87 8.54 -24.30
N ASP A 414 -7.80 9.49 -24.40
CA ASP A 414 -7.45 10.85 -24.79
C ASP A 414 -6.46 11.45 -23.77
N LEU A 415 -5.39 12.05 -24.29
CA LEU A 415 -4.40 12.78 -23.50
C LEU A 415 -4.83 14.25 -23.40
N ILE A 416 -4.91 14.75 -22.16
CA ILE A 416 -5.21 16.15 -21.90
C ILE A 416 -3.89 16.92 -21.94
N MET A 417 -3.66 17.63 -23.04
CA MET A 417 -2.52 18.52 -23.24
C MET A 417 -2.99 19.96 -23.09
N THR A 418 -2.26 20.77 -22.32
CA THR A 418 -2.52 22.21 -22.10
C THR A 418 -1.69 23.10 -23.01
#